data_AF-A0A380FGX8-F1
#
_entry.id   AF-A0A380FGX8-F1
#
_cell.length_a   1.000
_cell.length_b   1.000
_cell.length_c   1.000
_cell.angle_alpha   90.00
_cell.angle_beta   90.00
_cell.angle_gamma   90.00
#
_symmetry.space_group_name_H-M   'P 1'
#
loop_
_entity.id
_entity.type
_entity.pdbx_description
1 polymer ?
#
loop_
_entity_poly.entity_id
_entity_poly.type
_entity_poly.pdbx_seq_one_letter_code
_entity_poly.pdbx_strand_id
1 'polypeptide(L)' 'MRPVIVMTQTSKFKREDVCILHKPLIDVAPLSFDTELLEVNYDWLIFFV' A
#
# COMPACT_ATOMS: atom_id res chain seq x y z
N MET A 1 -12.58 -7.10 -28.11
CA MET A 1 -11.39 -7.25 -27.25
C MET A 1 -11.65 -6.57 -25.92
N ARG A 2 -11.38 -7.21 -24.77
CA ARG A 2 -11.43 -6.52 -23.47
C ARG A 2 -10.14 -5.69 -23.31
N PRO A 3 -10.20 -4.43 -22.87
CA PRO A 3 -9.00 -3.64 -22.66
C PRO A 3 -8.15 -4.26 -21.55
N VAL A 4 -6.83 -4.25 -21.75
CA VAL A 4 -5.84 -4.72 -20.77
C VAL A 4 -5.26 -3.51 -20.06
N ILE A 5 -5.31 -3.52 -18.73
CA ILE A 5 -4.75 -2.46 -17.89
C ILE A 5 -3.64 -3.09 -17.05
N VAL A 6 -2.42 -2.54 -17.15
CA VAL A 6 -1.30 -2.93 -16.29
C VAL A 6 -1.26 -1.99 -15.10
N MET A 7 -1.30 -2.54 -13.88
CA MET A 7 -1.24 -1.78 -12.65
C MET A 7 0.02 -2.15 -11.86
N THR A 8 0.73 -1.13 -11.39
CA THR A 8 1.99 -1.26 -10.63
C THR A 8 1.83 -0.98 -9.14
N GLN A 9 0.62 -0.63 -8.70
CA GLN A 9 0.31 -0.45 -7.29
C GLN A 9 0.53 -1.75 -6.49
N THR A 10 0.65 -1.63 -5.18
CA THR A 10 0.85 -2.77 -4.27
C THR A 10 -0.45 -3.51 -3.94
N SER A 11 -1.59 -2.81 -3.99
CA SER A 11 -2.90 -3.35 -3.67
C SER A 11 -3.60 -4.00 -4.87
N LYS A 12 -4.10 -5.22 -4.68
CA LYS A 12 -4.82 -5.94 -5.75
C LYS A 12 -6.15 -5.24 -6.05
N PHE A 13 -6.31 -4.81 -7.30
CA PHE A 13 -7.57 -4.27 -7.82
C PHE A 13 -8.20 -5.24 -8.82
N LYS A 14 -9.51 -5.43 -8.74
CA LYS A 14 -10.28 -6.28 -9.67
C LYS A 14 -11.50 -5.53 -10.18
N ARG A 15 -11.79 -5.72 -11.46
CA ARG A 15 -12.96 -5.16 -12.13
C ARG A 15 -13.34 -6.12 -13.27
N GLU A 16 -14.62 -6.47 -13.39
CA GLU A 16 -15.06 -7.61 -14.21
C GLU A 16 -15.07 -7.33 -15.73
N ASP A 17 -15.17 -6.05 -16.10
CA ASP A 17 -15.25 -5.54 -17.47
C ASP A 17 -13.88 -5.37 -18.14
N VAL A 18 -12.79 -5.43 -17.38
CA VAL A 18 -11.43 -5.19 -17.86
C VAL A 18 -10.45 -6.28 -17.41
N CYS A 19 -9.44 -6.55 -18.24
CA CYS A 19 -8.38 -7.48 -17.86
C CYS A 19 -7.28 -6.69 -17.14
N ILE A 20 -7.17 -6.86 -15.81
CA ILE A 20 -6.14 -6.18 -15.01
C ILE A 20 -4.95 -7.12 -14.79
N LEU A 21 -3.78 -6.69 -15.25
CA LEU A 21 -2.50 -7.33 -14.99
C LEU A 21 -1.80 -6.58 -13.85
N HIS A 22 -1.75 -7.18 -12.67
CA HIS A 22 -1.11 -6.62 -11.49
C HIS A 22 0.37 -7.00 -11.45
N LYS A 23 1.26 -6.02 -11.57
CA LYS A 23 2.72 -6.17 -11.52
C LYS A 23 3.32 -5.13 -10.58
N PRO A 24 3.22 -5.34 -9.24
CA PRO A 24 3.82 -4.43 -8.28
C PRO A 24 5.33 -4.37 -8.51
N LEU A 25 5.86 -3.16 -8.67
CA LEU A 25 7.28 -2.92 -8.92
C LEU A 25 8.05 -2.62 -7.62
N ILE A 26 7.31 -2.31 -6.56
CA ILE A 26 7.80 -1.96 -5.23
C ILE A 26 6.94 -2.73 -4.24
N ASP A 27 7.52 -3.18 -3.14
CA ASP A 27 6.82 -3.85 -2.04
C ASP A 27 6.93 -3.01 -0.76
N VAL A 28 5.96 -3.19 0.15
CA VAL A 28 5.97 -2.52 1.46
C VAL A 28 6.68 -3.43 2.45
N ALA A 29 7.82 -2.98 2.97
CA ALA A 29 8.56 -3.69 4.01
C ALA A 29 8.35 -3.01 5.37
N PRO A 30 8.11 -3.78 6.45
CA PRO A 30 8.07 -3.21 7.79
C PRO A 30 9.46 -2.71 8.19
N LEU A 31 9.51 -1.57 8.88
CA LEU A 31 10.72 -1.04 9.50
C LEU A 31 10.73 -1.37 10.99
N SER A 32 11.92 -1.48 11.57
CA SER A 32 12.08 -1.57 13.02
C SER A 32 11.53 -0.30 13.67
N PHE A 33 10.69 -0.47 14.68
CA PHE A 33 10.12 0.64 15.45
C PHE A 33 10.75 0.67 16.85
N ASP A 34 11.13 1.86 17.29
CA ASP A 34 11.65 2.08 18.64
C ASP A 34 10.49 2.11 19.64
N THR A 35 10.44 1.10 20.52
CA THR A 35 9.37 0.94 21.49
C THR A 35 9.42 1.96 22.63
N GLU A 36 10.57 2.60 22.90
CA GLU A 36 10.69 3.64 23.93
C GLU A 36 9.82 4.86 23.60
N LEU A 37 9.56 5.10 22.31
CA LEU A 37 8.67 6.17 21.85
C LEU A 37 7.23 6.01 22.34
N LEU A 38 6.80 4.81 22.75
CA LEU A 38 5.46 4.57 23.31
C LEU A 38 5.28 5.14 24.72
N GLU A 39 6.37 5.43 25.42
CA GLU A 39 6.34 5.99 26.78
C GLU A 39 6.11 7.51 26.78
N VAL A 40 6.19 8.14 25.61
CA VAL A 40 6.00 9.58 25.43
C VAL A 40 4.54 9.88 25.16
N ASN A 41 4.02 10.93 25.82
CA ASN A 41 2.69 11.46 25.53
C ASN A 41 2.78 12.43 24.34
N TYR A 42 2.06 12.11 23.26
CA TYR A 42 1.93 12.99 22.09
C TYR A 42 0.56 13.63 22.08
N ASP A 43 0.51 14.95 21.86
CA ASP A 43 -0.75 15.65 21.67
C ASP A 43 -1.46 15.22 20.38
N TRP A 44 -0.70 14.95 19.31
CA TRP A 44 -1.21 14.52 18.00
C TRP A 44 -0.39 13.40 17.36
N LEU A 45 -1.06 12.51 16.63
CA LEU A 45 -0.45 11.52 15.76
C LEU A 45 -0.97 11.72 14.34
N ILE A 46 -0.06 11.71 13.35
CA ILE A 46 -0.37 11.90 11.94
C ILE A 46 -0.02 10.61 11.20
N PHE A 47 -1.01 10.01 10.55
CA PHE A 47 -0.83 8.84 9.70
C PHE A 47 -1.08 9.23 8.24
N PHE A 48 -0.17 8.85 7.36
CA PHE A 48 -0.36 8.96 5.91
C PHE A 48 -0.94 7.65 5.36
N VAL A 49 -1.93 7.76 4.49
CA VAL A 49 -2.58 6.64 3.78
C VAL A 49 -2.20 6.68 2.31
#